data_AF-A0A6M8W0U9-F1
#
_entry.id   AF-A0A6M8W0U9-F1
#
_cell.length_a   1.000
_cell.length_b   1.000
_cell.length_c   1.000
_cell.angle_alpha   90.00
_cell.angle_beta   90.00
_cell.angle_gamma   90.00
#
_symmetry.space_group_name_H-M   'P 1'
#
loop_
_entity.id
_entity.type
_entity.pdbx_description
1 polymer ?
#
loop_
_entity_poly.entity_id
_entity_poly.type
_entity_poly.pdbx_seq_one_letter_code
_entity_poly.pdbx_strand_id
1 'polypeptide(L)'
;MFYSTAEMTRKIDSYLERQHSMLTDDPFAALMQAIANKENIGQGQEDFESEHLALLKSIPAGDMIKDDGILMLAAADKAQHRTISYMLQETDQWPKDVLKQAALCASSKGYDMTMRAILNGMPDMDGAFFQKLLDGAADSDMRSTLERFRKETLGEGWRINDDYEIQRKTEYPTLVHVFNFGACHVTTIIPGGEKGQQVIQRDFKDLQNDGELTIAYEKLRKFTANPPAYRGKDAGAARRVQKRERTARHV
;
A
#
# COMPACT_ATOMS: atom_id res chain seq x y z
N MET A 1 9.11 -11.45 13.52
CA MET A 1 10.46 -11.95 13.19
C MET A 1 10.54 -12.03 11.68
N PHE A 2 11.61 -11.48 11.10
CA PHE A 2 11.91 -11.64 9.67
C PHE A 2 12.46 -13.04 9.45
N TYR A 3 12.03 -13.74 8.39
CA TYR A 3 12.77 -14.92 7.94
C TYR A 3 13.90 -14.42 7.05
N SER A 4 15.14 -14.70 7.44
CA SER A 4 16.28 -14.60 6.53
C SER A 4 16.06 -15.53 5.33
N THR A 5 16.72 -15.26 4.19
CA THR A 5 16.67 -16.18 3.04
C THR A 5 17.06 -17.60 3.44
N ALA A 6 18.04 -17.76 4.34
CA ALA A 6 18.41 -19.06 4.89
C ALA A 6 17.29 -19.73 5.71
N GLU A 7 16.52 -18.97 6.50
CA GLU A 7 15.36 -19.50 7.21
C GLU A 7 14.17 -19.80 6.31
N MET A 8 13.98 -19.03 5.22
CA MET A 8 12.98 -19.33 4.20
C MET A 8 13.34 -20.61 3.45
N THR A 9 14.57 -20.72 2.95
CA THR A 9 15.07 -21.96 2.34
C THR A 9 14.92 -23.14 3.30
N ARG A 10 15.32 -22.98 4.57
CA ARG A 10 15.14 -24.03 5.60
C ARG A 10 13.68 -24.40 5.87
N LYS A 11 12.76 -23.43 5.80
CA LYS A 11 11.32 -23.71 5.94
C LYS A 11 10.77 -24.45 4.74
N ILE A 12 11.19 -24.07 3.54
CA ILE A 12 10.86 -24.77 2.30
C ILE A 12 11.41 -26.19 2.37
N ASP A 13 12.68 -26.36 2.73
CA ASP A 13 13.32 -27.67 2.90
C ASP A 13 12.63 -28.50 3.99
N SER A 14 12.28 -27.90 5.15
CA SER A 14 11.56 -28.59 6.21
C SER A 14 10.13 -28.98 5.81
N TYR A 15 9.46 -28.18 4.97
CA TYR A 15 8.18 -28.55 4.37
C TYR A 15 8.34 -29.75 3.43
N LEU A 16 9.33 -29.70 2.53
CA LEU A 16 9.64 -30.79 1.60
C LEU A 16 10.06 -32.08 2.33
N GLU A 17 10.83 -31.98 3.41
CA GLU A 17 11.22 -33.11 4.27
C GLU A 17 10.02 -33.72 5.01
N ARG A 18 9.05 -32.91 5.47
CA ARG A 18 7.81 -33.42 6.09
C ARG A 18 6.90 -34.10 5.07
N GLN A 19 6.88 -33.60 3.83
CA GLN A 19 6.11 -34.15 2.72
C GLN A 19 6.80 -35.32 2.02
N HIS A 20 8.07 -35.63 2.32
CA HIS A 20 8.76 -36.80 1.75
C HIS A 20 8.08 -38.16 2.08
N SER A 21 7.11 -38.16 3.00
CA SER A 21 6.24 -39.30 3.31
C SER A 21 4.95 -39.36 2.47
N MET A 22 4.58 -38.31 1.72
CA MET A 22 3.33 -38.23 0.98
C MET A 22 3.48 -37.50 -0.37
N LEU A 23 3.28 -38.29 -1.44
CA LEU A 23 2.63 -37.90 -2.70
C LEU A 23 3.50 -37.21 -3.77
N THR A 24 3.89 -38.02 -4.75
CA THR A 24 4.32 -37.63 -6.11
C THR A 24 3.27 -36.86 -6.92
N ASP A 25 2.04 -36.66 -6.41
CA ASP A 25 0.90 -36.08 -7.13
C ASP A 25 0.34 -34.77 -6.50
N ASP A 26 0.95 -34.21 -5.44
CA ASP A 26 0.47 -32.93 -4.85
C ASP A 26 0.98 -31.72 -5.65
N PRO A 27 0.11 -30.95 -6.34
CA PRO A 27 0.53 -29.79 -7.12
C PRO A 27 1.15 -28.68 -6.27
N PHE A 28 0.77 -28.56 -4.99
CA PHE A 28 1.33 -27.55 -4.10
C PHE A 28 2.78 -27.87 -3.73
N ALA A 29 3.05 -29.10 -3.30
CA ALA A 29 4.41 -29.56 -3.02
C ALA A 29 5.31 -29.50 -4.28
N ALA A 30 4.79 -29.91 -5.44
CA ALA A 30 5.50 -29.83 -6.71
C ALA A 30 5.88 -28.39 -7.06
N LEU A 31 4.95 -27.44 -6.91
CA LEU A 31 5.21 -26.02 -7.16
C LEU A 31 6.24 -25.44 -6.17
N MET A 32 6.10 -25.75 -4.87
CA MET A 32 7.05 -25.32 -3.85
C MET A 32 8.47 -25.81 -4.14
N GLN A 33 8.62 -27.08 -4.52
CA GLN A 33 9.92 -27.64 -4.88
C GLN A 33 10.51 -27.00 -6.14
N ALA A 34 9.67 -26.75 -7.13
CA ALA A 34 10.12 -26.13 -8.38
C ALA A 34 10.56 -24.66 -8.16
N ILE A 35 9.86 -23.91 -7.28
CA ILE A 35 10.32 -22.58 -6.83
C ILE A 35 11.65 -22.67 -6.06
N ALA A 36 11.79 -23.65 -5.16
CA ALA A 36 13.00 -23.84 -4.35
C ALA A 36 14.26 -24.07 -5.22
N ASN A 37 14.12 -24.96 -6.21
CA ASN A 37 15.18 -25.40 -7.11
C ASN A 37 15.61 -24.33 -8.13
N LYS A 38 14.95 -23.16 -8.17
CA LYS A 38 15.35 -22.06 -9.05
C LYS A 38 16.64 -21.41 -8.53
N GLU A 39 17.76 -21.72 -9.17
CA GLU A 39 19.10 -21.26 -8.77
C GLU A 39 19.39 -19.79 -9.15
N ASN A 40 18.78 -19.25 -10.21
CA ASN A 40 19.04 -17.89 -10.71
C ASN A 40 17.77 -17.03 -10.90
N ILE A 41 17.88 -15.75 -10.53
CA ILE A 41 16.88 -14.71 -10.80
C ILE A 41 16.98 -14.31 -12.29
N GLY A 42 15.85 -14.21 -12.99
CA GLY A 42 15.79 -13.66 -14.36
C GLY A 42 16.10 -14.60 -15.55
N GLN A 43 16.83 -15.71 -15.36
CA GLN A 43 17.10 -16.66 -16.47
C GLN A 43 15.90 -17.58 -16.73
N GLY A 44 15.50 -17.70 -18.01
CA GLY A 44 14.41 -18.59 -18.46
C GLY A 44 13.05 -18.27 -17.82
N GLN A 45 12.86 -17.02 -17.36
CA GLN A 45 11.75 -16.67 -16.49
C GLN A 45 10.38 -16.87 -17.15
N GLU A 46 10.26 -16.66 -18.46
CA GLU A 46 9.00 -16.87 -19.18
C GLU A 46 8.62 -18.34 -19.36
N ASP A 47 9.56 -19.19 -19.76
CA ASP A 47 9.33 -20.64 -19.93
C ASP A 47 9.07 -21.29 -18.57
N PHE A 48 9.88 -20.91 -17.58
CA PHE A 48 9.72 -21.32 -16.20
C PHE A 48 8.36 -20.88 -15.65
N GLU A 49 7.96 -19.62 -15.81
CA GLU A 49 6.66 -19.13 -15.33
C GLU A 49 5.49 -19.78 -16.09
N SER A 50 5.63 -20.15 -17.37
CA SER A 50 4.59 -20.83 -18.14
C SER A 50 4.32 -22.26 -17.65
N GLU A 51 5.39 -23.02 -17.35
CA GLU A 51 5.28 -24.36 -16.78
C GLU A 51 4.70 -24.32 -15.35
N HIS A 52 5.10 -23.33 -14.55
CA HIS A 52 4.64 -23.18 -13.16
C HIS A 52 3.22 -22.62 -13.06
N LEU A 53 2.78 -21.78 -14.00
CA LEU A 53 1.40 -21.31 -14.06
C LEU A 53 0.42 -22.47 -14.25
N ALA A 54 0.80 -23.52 -15.00
CA ALA A 54 -0.05 -24.69 -15.20
C ALA A 54 -0.25 -25.47 -13.89
N LEU A 55 0.82 -25.64 -13.09
CA LEU A 55 0.75 -26.23 -11.76
C LEU A 55 -0.03 -25.34 -10.78
N LEU A 56 0.18 -24.03 -10.83
CA LEU A 56 -0.52 -23.09 -9.96
C LEU A 56 -2.03 -23.07 -10.23
N LYS A 57 -2.45 -23.21 -11.50
CA LYS A 57 -3.87 -23.33 -11.90
C LYS A 57 -4.57 -24.58 -11.39
N SER A 58 -3.84 -25.64 -11.03
CA SER A 58 -4.45 -26.85 -10.47
C SER A 58 -4.56 -26.82 -8.95
N ILE A 59 -3.98 -25.81 -8.28
CA ILE A 59 -4.10 -25.60 -6.84
C ILE A 59 -5.40 -24.82 -6.55
N PRO A 60 -6.31 -25.33 -5.72
CA PRO A 60 -7.48 -24.56 -5.29
C PRO A 60 -7.08 -23.27 -4.57
N ALA A 61 -7.86 -22.20 -4.72
CA ALA A 61 -7.56 -20.90 -4.11
C ALA A 61 -7.34 -20.96 -2.58
N GLY A 62 -8.12 -21.77 -1.86
CA GLY A 62 -7.96 -21.99 -0.42
C GLY A 62 -6.68 -22.74 -0.03
N ASP A 63 -6.09 -23.46 -0.98
CA ASP A 63 -4.85 -24.20 -0.78
C ASP A 63 -3.62 -23.34 -1.04
N MET A 64 -3.75 -22.28 -1.85
CA MET A 64 -2.66 -21.31 -2.08
C MET A 64 -2.26 -20.55 -0.80
N ILE A 65 -3.21 -20.36 0.12
CA ILE A 65 -3.01 -19.64 1.40
C ILE A 65 -2.61 -20.57 2.56
N LYS A 66 -2.48 -21.88 2.34
CA LYS A 66 -2.06 -22.85 3.37
C LYS A 66 -0.67 -22.51 3.92
N ASP A 67 -0.40 -23.05 5.11
CA ASP A 67 0.88 -22.91 5.84
C ASP A 67 1.35 -21.45 5.94
N ASP A 68 0.42 -20.58 6.34
CA ASP A 68 0.63 -19.14 6.47
C ASP A 68 1.16 -18.51 5.17
N GLY A 69 0.66 -18.94 4.02
CA GLY A 69 0.99 -18.38 2.71
C GLY A 69 2.47 -18.54 2.32
N ILE A 70 3.11 -19.65 2.72
CA ILE A 70 4.52 -19.94 2.41
C ILE A 70 4.83 -19.84 0.91
N LEU A 71 3.86 -20.18 0.05
CA LEU A 71 3.99 -20.10 -1.40
C LEU A 71 4.22 -18.65 -1.89
N MET A 72 3.53 -17.67 -1.31
CA MET A 72 3.72 -16.25 -1.62
C MET A 72 5.13 -15.78 -1.26
N LEU A 73 5.63 -16.21 -0.09
CA LEU A 73 6.97 -15.85 0.38
C LEU A 73 8.05 -16.47 -0.51
N ALA A 74 7.91 -17.74 -0.88
CA ALA A 74 8.84 -18.43 -1.77
C ALA A 74 8.87 -17.78 -3.16
N ALA A 75 7.69 -17.45 -3.72
CA ALA A 75 7.59 -16.76 -4.99
C ALA A 75 8.25 -15.37 -4.96
N ALA A 76 8.09 -14.63 -3.84
CA ALA A 76 8.71 -13.32 -3.65
C ALA A 76 10.24 -13.40 -3.53
N ASP A 77 10.76 -14.40 -2.81
CA ASP A 77 12.21 -14.64 -2.65
C ASP A 77 12.91 -14.90 -4.00
N LYS A 78 12.18 -15.52 -4.94
CA LYS A 78 12.65 -15.89 -6.28
C LYS A 78 12.21 -14.91 -7.39
N ALA A 79 11.69 -13.74 -7.03
CA ALA A 79 11.24 -12.69 -7.97
C ALA A 79 10.19 -13.13 -9.00
N GLN A 80 9.30 -14.07 -8.65
CA GLN A 80 8.28 -14.64 -9.55
C GLN A 80 7.01 -13.79 -9.62
N HIS A 81 7.12 -12.60 -10.22
CA HIS A 81 6.05 -11.61 -10.26
C HIS A 81 4.76 -12.10 -10.96
N ARG A 82 4.83 -12.94 -12.00
CA ARG A 82 3.63 -13.49 -12.67
C ARG A 82 2.90 -14.50 -11.79
N THR A 83 3.64 -15.39 -11.12
CA THR A 83 3.10 -16.32 -10.10
C THR A 83 2.37 -15.55 -9.00
N ILE A 84 2.99 -14.49 -8.48
CA ILE A 84 2.39 -13.63 -7.46
C ILE A 84 1.13 -12.93 -7.98
N SER A 85 1.18 -12.36 -9.19
CA SER A 85 0.02 -11.69 -9.79
C SER A 85 -1.16 -12.64 -9.95
N TYR A 86 -0.91 -13.88 -10.37
CA TYR A 86 -1.95 -14.91 -10.47
C TYR A 86 -2.52 -15.26 -9.09
N MET A 87 -1.64 -15.53 -8.10
CA MET A 87 -2.06 -15.83 -6.72
C MET A 87 -2.94 -14.73 -6.10
N LEU A 88 -2.64 -13.46 -6.40
CA LEU A 88 -3.43 -12.31 -5.93
C LEU A 88 -4.74 -12.11 -6.69
N GLN A 89 -4.87 -12.67 -7.90
CA GLN A 89 -6.11 -12.64 -8.68
C GLN A 89 -7.10 -13.73 -8.25
N GLU A 90 -6.59 -14.90 -7.83
CA GLU A 90 -7.42 -16.05 -7.46
C GLU A 90 -8.06 -15.91 -6.06
N THR A 91 -7.45 -15.14 -5.16
CA THR A 91 -8.01 -14.92 -3.82
C THR A 91 -7.53 -13.60 -3.21
N ASP A 92 -8.43 -12.93 -2.48
CA ASP A 92 -8.17 -11.74 -1.68
C ASP A 92 -7.90 -12.06 -0.20
N GLN A 93 -7.93 -13.34 0.18
CA GLN A 93 -7.84 -13.81 1.57
C GLN A 93 -6.42 -13.94 2.10
N TRP A 94 -5.43 -13.37 1.40
CA TRP A 94 -4.04 -13.42 1.81
C TRP A 94 -3.83 -12.76 3.18
N PRO A 95 -3.17 -13.43 4.14
CA PRO A 95 -2.87 -12.82 5.42
C PRO A 95 -2.04 -11.54 5.24
N LYS A 96 -2.45 -10.45 5.89
CA LYS A 96 -1.79 -9.13 5.74
C LYS A 96 -0.29 -9.20 6.05
N ASP A 97 0.11 -9.99 7.04
CA ASP A 97 1.52 -10.14 7.42
C ASP A 97 2.35 -10.87 6.37
N VAL A 98 1.76 -11.79 5.61
CA VAL A 98 2.42 -12.52 4.52
C VAL A 98 2.73 -11.57 3.37
N LEU A 99 1.74 -10.77 2.95
CA LEU A 99 1.94 -9.75 1.90
C LEU A 99 2.97 -8.70 2.35
N LYS A 100 2.92 -8.26 3.61
CA LYS A 100 3.90 -7.34 4.19
C LYS A 100 5.32 -7.93 4.15
N GLN A 101 5.49 -9.20 4.52
CA GLN A 101 6.80 -9.88 4.47
C GLN A 101 7.30 -10.04 3.03
N ALA A 102 6.43 -10.45 2.11
CA ALA A 102 6.76 -10.59 0.69
C ALA A 102 7.23 -9.25 0.09
N ALA A 103 6.52 -8.15 0.38
CA ALA A 103 6.89 -6.81 -0.08
C ALA A 103 8.23 -6.35 0.54
N LEU A 104 8.46 -6.59 1.83
CA LEU A 104 9.75 -6.28 2.47
C LEU A 104 10.91 -7.05 1.82
N CYS A 105 10.72 -8.34 1.54
CA CYS A 105 11.70 -9.15 0.82
C CYS A 105 12.00 -8.54 -0.56
N ALA A 106 10.96 -8.24 -1.35
CA ALA A 106 11.11 -7.62 -2.67
C ALA A 106 11.83 -6.26 -2.61
N SER A 107 11.54 -5.43 -1.59
CA SER A 107 12.19 -4.12 -1.40
C SER A 107 13.68 -4.27 -1.14
N SER A 108 14.02 -5.15 -0.19
CA SER A 108 15.41 -5.37 0.25
C SER A 108 16.29 -6.02 -0.81
N LYS A 109 15.69 -6.67 -1.80
CA LYS A 109 16.39 -7.35 -2.89
C LYS A 109 16.32 -6.62 -4.24
N GLY A 110 15.63 -5.48 -4.31
CA GLY A 110 15.54 -4.71 -5.56
C GLY A 110 14.65 -5.35 -6.64
N TYR A 111 13.67 -6.17 -6.27
CA TYR A 111 12.81 -6.87 -7.24
C TYR A 111 11.62 -6.01 -7.68
N ASP A 112 11.86 -5.07 -8.59
CA ASP A 112 10.88 -4.07 -9.04
C ASP A 112 9.52 -4.64 -9.48
N MET A 113 9.53 -5.64 -10.37
CA MET A 113 8.30 -6.24 -10.90
C MET A 113 7.53 -7.00 -9.83
N THR A 114 8.24 -7.69 -8.94
CA THR A 114 7.67 -8.40 -7.80
C THR A 114 7.06 -7.44 -6.80
N MET A 115 7.76 -6.35 -6.47
CA MET A 115 7.25 -5.29 -5.61
C MET A 115 5.95 -4.71 -6.17
N ARG A 116 5.93 -4.34 -7.46
CA ARG A 116 4.71 -3.84 -8.13
C ARG A 116 3.56 -4.82 -8.06
N ALA A 117 3.80 -6.10 -8.34
CA ALA A 117 2.77 -7.14 -8.26
C ALA A 117 2.14 -7.23 -6.86
N ILE A 118 2.98 -7.25 -5.81
CA ILE A 118 2.53 -7.33 -4.42
C ILE A 118 1.75 -6.08 -4.02
N LEU A 119 2.25 -4.89 -4.32
CA LEU A 119 1.60 -3.63 -3.95
C LEU A 119 0.22 -3.46 -4.61
N ASN A 120 0.04 -3.96 -5.83
CA ASN A 120 -1.26 -3.97 -6.50
C ASN A 120 -2.29 -4.87 -5.77
N GLY A 121 -1.84 -5.92 -5.08
CA GLY A 121 -2.67 -6.78 -4.24
C GLY A 121 -2.85 -6.29 -2.79
N MET A 122 -2.33 -5.11 -2.44
CA MET A 122 -2.38 -4.56 -1.07
C MET A 122 -3.17 -3.23 -1.01
N PRO A 123 -4.50 -3.25 -1.18
CA PRO A 123 -5.31 -2.03 -1.14
C PRO A 123 -5.23 -1.31 0.22
N ASP A 124 -5.13 -2.07 1.31
CA ASP A 124 -5.16 -1.64 2.72
C ASP A 124 -3.78 -1.28 3.30
N MET A 125 -2.79 -0.95 2.47
CA MET A 125 -1.49 -0.54 2.97
C MET A 125 -1.59 0.75 3.80
N ASP A 126 -0.91 0.75 4.95
CA ASP A 126 -0.73 1.92 5.82
C ASP A 126 0.60 2.61 5.53
N GLY A 127 0.68 3.92 5.81
CA GLY A 127 1.88 4.70 5.51
C GLY A 127 3.10 4.34 6.37
N ALA A 128 2.90 3.78 7.57
CA ALA A 128 4.00 3.30 8.40
C ALA A 128 4.70 2.09 7.75
N PHE A 129 3.93 1.19 7.13
CA PHE A 129 4.46 0.10 6.34
C PHE A 129 5.12 0.60 5.05
N PHE A 130 4.52 1.56 4.35
CA PHE A 130 5.14 2.14 3.16
C PHE A 130 6.50 2.80 3.46
N GLN A 131 6.60 3.51 4.59
CA GLN A 131 7.89 4.08 5.04
C GLN A 131 8.91 2.98 5.31
N LYS A 132 8.52 1.86 5.92
CA LYS A 132 9.42 0.70 6.09
C LYS A 132 9.91 0.13 4.75
N LEU A 133 9.09 0.16 3.70
CA LEU A 133 9.54 -0.25 2.36
C LEU A 133 10.60 0.71 1.81
N LEU A 134 10.39 2.02 1.96
CA LEU A 134 11.35 3.05 1.55
C LEU A 134 12.68 2.97 2.32
N ASP A 135 12.62 2.71 3.63
CA ASP A 135 13.79 2.58 4.49
C ASP A 135 14.57 1.28 4.21
N GLY A 136 13.87 0.22 3.81
CA GLY A 136 14.42 -1.08 3.45
C GLY A 136 14.71 -1.27 1.96
N ALA A 137 14.62 -0.24 1.14
CA ALA A 137 14.88 -0.33 -0.30
C ALA A 137 16.36 -0.65 -0.56
N ALA A 138 16.62 -1.62 -1.44
CA ALA A 138 17.97 -2.07 -1.77
C ALA A 138 18.86 -0.96 -2.35
N ASP A 139 18.27 -0.09 -3.20
CA ASP A 139 18.95 0.93 -3.98
C ASP A 139 18.03 2.12 -4.32
N SER A 140 18.56 3.09 -5.08
CA SER A 140 17.83 4.26 -5.55
C SER A 140 16.72 3.92 -6.55
N ASP A 141 16.85 2.82 -7.28
CA ASP A 141 15.92 2.43 -8.33
C ASP A 141 14.65 1.85 -7.71
N MET A 142 14.80 0.97 -6.71
CA MET A 142 13.68 0.48 -5.89
C MET A 142 12.97 1.64 -5.19
N ARG A 143 13.71 2.60 -4.62
CA ARG A 143 13.12 3.79 -4.00
C ARG A 143 12.31 4.61 -5.02
N SER A 144 12.82 4.76 -6.24
CA SER A 144 12.12 5.42 -7.34
C SER A 144 10.88 4.64 -7.79
N THR A 145 10.93 3.31 -7.77
CA THR A 145 9.78 2.43 -8.03
C THR A 145 8.68 2.60 -6.99
N LEU A 146 9.02 2.67 -5.70
CA LEU A 146 8.07 2.93 -4.62
C LEU A 146 7.44 4.33 -4.72
N GLU A 147 8.24 5.37 -4.94
CA GLU A 147 7.73 6.75 -5.10
C GLU A 147 6.84 6.91 -6.34
N ARG A 148 7.16 6.19 -7.42
CA ARG A 148 6.32 6.12 -8.61
C ARG A 148 4.98 5.42 -8.31
N PHE A 149 4.99 4.31 -7.59
CA PHE A 149 3.76 3.65 -7.13
C PHE A 149 2.90 4.59 -6.26
N ARG A 150 3.53 5.34 -5.34
CA ARG A 150 2.86 6.37 -4.54
C ARG A 150 2.20 7.41 -5.43
N LYS A 151 2.91 7.95 -6.43
CA LYS A 151 2.37 8.95 -7.37
C LYS A 151 1.20 8.40 -8.18
N GLU A 152 1.33 7.19 -8.72
CA GLU A 152 0.27 6.50 -9.47
C GLU A 152 -0.99 6.30 -8.60
N THR A 153 -0.82 5.89 -7.34
CA THR A 153 -1.93 5.64 -6.40
C THR A 153 -2.58 6.92 -5.87
N LEU A 154 -1.78 7.97 -5.64
CA LEU A 154 -2.30 9.29 -5.29
C LEU A 154 -3.17 9.85 -6.42
N GLY A 155 -2.84 9.54 -7.67
CA GLY A 155 -3.58 9.99 -8.84
C GLY A 155 -3.18 11.41 -9.26
N GLU A 156 -3.68 11.81 -10.42
CA GLU A 156 -3.32 13.08 -11.04
C GLU A 156 -3.66 14.30 -10.17
N GLY A 157 -2.76 15.28 -10.17
CA GLY A 157 -2.90 16.51 -9.39
C GLY A 157 -2.61 16.36 -7.89
N TRP A 158 -2.53 15.15 -7.34
CA TRP A 158 -2.26 14.93 -5.92
C TRP A 158 -0.76 14.86 -5.61
N ARG A 159 -0.36 15.47 -4.50
CA ARG A 159 1.00 15.38 -3.96
C ARG A 159 0.95 15.52 -2.45
N ILE A 160 1.69 14.67 -1.73
CA ILE A 160 1.92 14.85 -0.29
C ILE A 160 3.11 15.80 -0.13
N ASN A 161 2.94 16.83 0.68
CA ASN A 161 3.96 17.83 0.96
C ASN A 161 4.75 17.46 2.21
N ASP A 162 4.06 16.99 3.25
CA ASP A 162 4.64 16.56 4.52
C ASP A 162 3.66 15.64 5.26
N ASP A 163 4.01 15.16 6.46
CA ASP A 163 3.21 14.22 7.26
C ASP A 163 1.78 14.73 7.58
N TYR A 164 1.59 16.04 7.56
CA TYR A 164 0.32 16.67 7.93
C TYR A 164 -0.38 17.32 6.76
N GLU A 165 0.23 17.28 5.57
CA GLU A 165 -0.17 18.12 4.45
C GLU A 165 -0.16 17.38 3.12
N ILE A 166 -1.29 17.46 2.42
CA ILE A 166 -1.46 16.97 1.06
C ILE A 166 -2.06 18.08 0.21
N GLN A 167 -1.61 18.19 -1.04
CA GLN A 167 -2.13 19.12 -2.01
C GLN A 167 -2.83 18.41 -3.18
N ARG A 168 -3.78 19.12 -3.77
CA ARG A 168 -4.45 18.77 -5.02
C ARG A 168 -4.40 19.96 -5.98
N LYS A 169 -3.83 19.76 -7.16
CA LYS A 169 -3.89 20.71 -8.28
C LYS A 169 -5.04 20.30 -9.21
N THR A 170 -6.00 21.19 -9.42
CA THR A 170 -7.01 21.06 -10.49
C THR A 170 -6.53 21.83 -11.72
N GLU A 171 -6.95 21.47 -12.93
CA GLU A 171 -6.42 22.07 -14.16
C GLU A 171 -7.24 23.28 -14.66
N TYR A 172 -8.57 23.27 -14.48
CA TYR A 172 -9.45 24.31 -15.05
C TYR A 172 -10.61 24.74 -14.12
N PRO A 173 -10.57 25.97 -13.55
CA PRO A 173 -9.38 26.81 -13.44
C PRO A 173 -8.27 26.08 -12.68
N THR A 174 -7.01 26.44 -12.94
CA THR A 174 -5.94 25.87 -12.14
C THR A 174 -6.11 26.32 -10.71
N LEU A 175 -6.39 25.42 -9.78
CA LEU A 175 -6.47 25.71 -8.35
C LEU A 175 -5.54 24.76 -7.63
N VAL A 176 -4.87 25.24 -6.59
CA VAL A 176 -4.13 24.37 -5.68
C VAL A 176 -4.83 24.40 -4.34
N HIS A 177 -5.42 23.28 -3.95
CA HIS A 177 -5.93 23.06 -2.61
C HIS A 177 -4.84 22.40 -1.78
N VAL A 178 -4.44 23.02 -0.68
CA VAL A 178 -3.50 22.47 0.29
C VAL A 178 -4.28 22.15 1.55
N PHE A 179 -4.40 20.86 1.86
CA PHE A 179 -5.11 20.32 3.00
C PHE A 179 -4.12 20.11 4.14
N ASN A 180 -4.20 20.93 5.18
CA ASN A 180 -3.36 20.79 6.35
C ASN A 180 -4.17 20.20 7.50
N PHE A 181 -3.97 18.91 7.76
CA PHE A 181 -4.67 18.15 8.80
C PHE A 181 -4.15 18.44 10.20
N GLY A 182 -2.91 18.93 10.33
CA GLY A 182 -2.36 19.36 11.63
C GLY A 182 -3.01 20.66 12.12
N ALA A 183 -3.30 21.58 11.20
CA ALA A 183 -3.90 22.88 11.49
C ALA A 183 -5.40 22.96 11.14
N CYS A 184 -6.02 21.87 10.71
CA CYS A 184 -7.45 21.75 10.38
C CYS A 184 -7.99 22.80 9.39
N HIS A 185 -7.20 23.16 8.37
CA HIS A 185 -7.59 24.15 7.37
C HIS A 185 -7.24 23.73 5.94
N VAL A 186 -7.95 24.30 4.99
CA VAL A 186 -7.63 24.23 3.55
C VAL A 186 -7.19 25.60 3.08
N THR A 187 -6.03 25.65 2.42
CA THR A 187 -5.57 26.82 1.69
C THR A 187 -5.83 26.60 0.21
N THR A 188 -6.66 27.45 -0.38
CA THR A 188 -6.93 27.47 -1.82
C THR A 188 -6.12 28.58 -2.46
N ILE A 189 -5.23 28.19 -3.36
CA ILE A 189 -4.42 29.09 -4.17
C ILE A 189 -5.05 29.15 -5.56
N ILE A 190 -5.47 30.34 -5.95
CA ILE A 190 -5.94 30.66 -7.29
C ILE A 190 -4.79 31.42 -7.97
N PRO A 191 -4.07 30.80 -8.91
CA PRO A 191 -3.09 31.49 -9.74
C PRO A 191 -3.86 32.52 -10.56
N GLY A 192 -3.73 33.80 -10.21
CA GLY A 192 -4.16 34.87 -11.08
C GLY A 192 -3.06 35.13 -12.10
N GLY A 193 -3.45 35.35 -13.35
CA GLY A 193 -2.55 35.93 -14.36
C GLY A 193 -2.21 37.38 -13.97
N GLU A 194 -2.69 38.35 -14.74
CA GLU A 194 -2.37 39.78 -14.51
C GLU A 194 -2.87 40.37 -13.18
N LYS A 195 -3.79 39.68 -12.48
CA LYS A 195 -4.41 40.17 -11.23
C LYS A 195 -3.70 39.72 -9.95
N GLY A 196 -2.60 38.98 -10.07
CA GLY A 196 -1.85 38.44 -8.93
C GLY A 196 -2.48 37.18 -8.33
N GLN A 197 -1.68 36.41 -7.60
CA GLN A 197 -2.11 35.19 -6.93
C GLN A 197 -3.07 35.50 -5.78
N GLN A 198 -4.25 34.87 -5.80
CA GLN A 198 -5.20 34.95 -4.68
C GLN A 198 -5.03 33.70 -3.79
N VAL A 199 -4.93 33.91 -2.49
CA VAL A 199 -4.84 32.84 -1.49
C VAL A 199 -6.01 32.97 -0.52
N ILE A 200 -6.80 31.90 -0.37
CA ILE A 200 -7.97 31.84 0.51
C ILE A 200 -7.75 30.71 1.49
N GLN A 201 -7.74 31.01 2.78
CA GLN A 201 -7.67 30.00 3.84
C GLN A 201 -9.05 29.82 4.48
N ARG A 202 -9.45 28.57 4.73
CA ARG A 202 -10.72 28.23 5.41
C ARG A 202 -10.50 27.10 6.39
N ASP A 203 -11.13 27.18 7.56
CA ASP A 203 -11.17 26.04 8.49
C ASP A 203 -11.98 24.89 7.87
N PHE A 204 -11.64 23.64 8.21
CA PHE A 204 -12.39 22.46 7.74
C PHE A 204 -13.89 22.55 8.06
N LYS A 205 -14.24 23.04 9.25
CA LYS A 205 -15.63 23.22 9.71
C LYS A 205 -16.45 24.16 8.81
N ASP A 206 -15.79 25.10 8.13
CA ASP A 206 -16.43 26.11 7.28
C ASP A 206 -16.65 25.58 5.85
N LEU A 207 -16.13 24.40 5.53
CA LEU A 207 -16.35 23.75 4.24
C LEU A 207 -17.74 23.13 4.19
N GLN A 208 -18.44 23.37 3.07
CA GLN A 208 -19.77 22.81 2.85
C GLN A 208 -19.72 21.30 2.62
N ASN A 209 -18.71 20.81 1.91
CA ASN A 209 -18.51 19.40 1.55
C ASN A 209 -17.30 18.81 2.30
N ASP A 210 -17.48 17.66 2.95
CA ASP A 210 -16.44 16.91 3.66
C ASP A 210 -15.80 15.80 2.80
N GLY A 211 -16.40 15.42 1.67
CA GLY A 211 -15.93 14.33 0.83
C GLY A 211 -14.51 14.54 0.32
N GLU A 212 -14.15 15.76 -0.08
CA GLU A 212 -12.79 16.06 -0.54
C GLU A 212 -11.76 15.98 0.60
N LEU A 213 -12.14 16.38 1.82
CA LEU A 213 -11.29 16.21 3.01
C LEU A 213 -11.07 14.73 3.32
N THR A 214 -12.11 13.91 3.23
CA THR A 214 -12.02 12.46 3.45
C THR A 214 -11.11 11.81 2.42
N ILE A 215 -11.26 12.14 1.13
CA ILE A 215 -10.38 11.65 0.06
C ILE A 215 -8.93 12.09 0.30
N ALA A 216 -8.71 13.36 0.63
CA ALA A 216 -7.38 13.89 0.92
C ALA A 216 -6.73 13.15 2.10
N TYR A 217 -7.49 12.91 3.16
CA TYR A 217 -7.00 12.21 4.35
C TYR A 217 -6.69 10.74 4.07
N GLU A 218 -7.56 10.05 3.33
CA GLU A 218 -7.34 8.65 2.95
C GLU A 218 -6.08 8.48 2.10
N LYS A 219 -5.82 9.43 1.20
CA LYS A 219 -4.58 9.49 0.41
C LYS A 219 -3.36 9.78 1.28
N LEU A 220 -3.46 10.73 2.21
CA LEU A 220 -2.37 11.08 3.12
C LEU A 220 -1.98 9.88 4.01
N ARG A 221 -2.96 9.27 4.71
CA ARG A 221 -2.71 8.18 5.67
C ARG A 221 -2.12 6.92 5.04
N LYS A 222 -2.33 6.70 3.74
CA LYS A 222 -1.83 5.54 3.00
C LYS A 222 -0.30 5.59 2.80
N PHE A 223 0.29 6.79 2.79
CA PHE A 223 1.71 6.99 2.46
C PHE A 223 2.50 7.79 3.50
N THR A 224 1.84 8.17 4.58
CA THR A 224 2.44 8.92 5.68
C THR A 224 2.53 8.04 6.91
N ALA A 225 3.69 8.00 7.57
CA ALA A 225 3.87 7.18 8.77
C ALA A 225 3.05 7.68 9.96
N ASN A 226 2.94 9.01 10.13
CA ASN A 226 2.30 9.64 11.28
C ASN A 226 1.26 10.71 10.88
N PRO A 227 0.19 10.36 10.14
CA PRO A 227 -0.84 11.32 9.79
C PRO A 227 -1.60 11.80 11.04
N PRO A 228 -2.05 13.07 11.12
CA PRO A 228 -2.86 13.56 12.23
C PRO A 228 -4.18 12.82 12.29
N ALA A 229 -4.73 12.56 13.47
CA ALA A 229 -6.04 11.92 13.57
C ALA A 229 -7.15 12.81 12.98
N TYR A 230 -7.75 12.39 11.86
CA TYR A 230 -8.94 13.03 11.27
C TYR A 230 -10.19 12.20 11.54
N ARG A 231 -11.22 12.82 12.14
CA ARG A 231 -12.52 12.20 12.46
C ARG A 231 -13.71 12.91 11.80
N GLY A 232 -13.46 13.67 10.74
CA GLY A 232 -14.43 14.51 10.06
C GLY A 232 -14.20 16.01 10.31
N LYS A 233 -14.79 16.84 9.45
CA LYS A 233 -14.58 18.30 9.43
C LYS A 233 -14.99 19.04 10.70
N ASP A 234 -15.93 18.47 11.46
CA ASP A 234 -16.48 19.05 12.69
C ASP A 234 -15.80 18.48 13.96
N ALA A 235 -14.79 17.61 13.82
CA ALA A 235 -14.08 17.02 14.94
C ALA A 235 -13.38 18.13 15.75
N GLY A 236 -13.73 18.26 17.03
CA GLY A 236 -13.19 19.31 17.91
C GLY A 236 -13.95 20.65 17.85
N ALA A 237 -14.99 20.77 17.02
CA ALA A 237 -15.92 21.89 17.09
C ALA A 237 -16.78 21.76 18.36
N ALA A 238 -16.26 22.23 19.50
CA ALA A 238 -17.10 22.50 20.65
C ALA A 238 -18.19 23.46 20.17
N ARG A 239 -19.42 22.98 20.01
CA ARG A 239 -20.60 23.84 19.84
C ARG A 239 -20.58 24.78 21.04
N ARG A 240 -20.15 26.03 20.84
CA ARG A 240 -20.44 27.10 21.79
C ARG A 240 -21.96 27.21 21.80
N VAL A 241 -22.60 26.50 22.72
CA VAL A 241 -23.98 26.75 23.10
C VAL A 241 -23.94 28.15 23.70
N GLN A 242 -24.22 29.17 22.89
CA GLN A 242 -24.60 30.47 23.42
C GLN A 242 -25.84 30.21 24.27
N LYS A 243 -25.64 30.04 25.59
CA LYS A 243 -26.72 30.23 26.57
C LYS A 243 -27.18 31.65 26.34
N ARG A 244 -28.27 31.82 25.60
CA ARG A 244 -29.08 33.04 25.68
C ARG A 244 -29.57 33.08 27.12
N GLU A 245 -28.88 33.82 27.97
CA GLU A 245 -29.47 34.28 29.21
C GLU A 245 -30.69 35.10 28.80
N ARG A 246 -31.87 34.46 28.85
CA ARG A 246 -33.13 35.17 28.93
C ARG A 246 -33.07 35.91 30.25
N THR A 247 -32.69 37.18 30.22
CA THR A 247 -32.97 38.12 31.30
C THR A 247 -34.49 38.17 31.44
N ALA A 248 -35.03 37.32 32.31
CA ALA A 248 -36.39 37.47 32.78
C ALA A 248 -36.43 38.77 33.58
N ARG A 249 -36.88 39.86 32.95
CA ARG A 249 -37.39 41.01 33.69
C ARG A 249 -38.70 40.56 34.32
N HIS A 250 -38.67 40.31 35.62
CA HIS A 250 -39.86 40.18 36.44
C HIS A 250 -39.88 41.33 37.45
N VAL A 251 -41.06 41.96 37.48
CA VAL A 251 -41.60 42.95 38.41
C VAL A 251 -41.09 44.38 38.24
#